data_AF-A0A3L6F2E4-F1
#
_entry.id   AF-A0A3L6F2E4-F1
#
_cell.length_a   1.000
_cell.length_b   1.000
_cell.length_c   1.000
_cell.angle_alpha   90.00
_cell.angle_beta   90.00
_cell.angle_gamma   90.00
#
_symmetry.space_group_name_H-M   'P 1'
#
loop_
_entity.id
_entity.type
_entity.pdbx_description
1 polymer ?
#
loop_
_entity_poly.entity_id
_entity_poly.type
_entity_poly.pdbx_seq_one_letter_code
_entity_poly.pdbx_strand_id
1 'polypeptide(L)' 'MRTTGCFRLHPISDEDAKFKLCKVRSVQFGQKGIPYLNTYDGRTIRYPRSAHQGQRHHQDRSGDQQDHGLLQV' A
#
# COMPACT_ATOMS: atom_id res chain seq x y z
N MET A 1 -4.36 31.57 -14.23
CA MET A 1 -4.04 30.50 -13.27
C MET A 1 -2.79 30.92 -12.50
N ARG A 2 -2.89 31.25 -11.20
CA ARG A 2 -1.72 31.65 -10.40
C ARG A 2 -0.94 30.39 -10.00
N THR A 3 0.34 30.32 -10.35
CA THR A 3 1.20 29.12 -10.30
C THR A 3 2.32 29.21 -9.26
N THR A 4 2.17 30.03 -8.23
CA THR A 4 3.16 30.07 -7.13
C THR A 4 2.92 28.88 -6.21
N GLY A 5 3.89 27.98 -6.05
CA GLY A 5 3.81 26.72 -5.29
C GLY A 5 3.58 26.83 -3.77
N CYS A 6 2.98 27.92 -3.32
CA CYS A 6 2.60 28.17 -1.93
C CYS A 6 1.14 27.77 -1.70
N PHE A 7 0.84 27.26 -0.51
CA PHE A 7 -0.53 26.93 -0.10
C PHE A 7 -1.38 28.19 0.12
N ARG A 8 -2.68 28.08 -0.15
CA ARG A 8 -3.69 29.08 0.17
C ARG A 8 -4.94 28.40 0.69
N LEU A 9 -5.67 29.09 1.57
CA LEU A 9 -6.99 28.68 1.99
C LEU A 9 -7.97 28.92 0.84
N HIS A 10 -8.75 27.89 0.50
CA HIS A 10 -9.84 27.97 -0.48
C HIS A 10 -11.16 27.71 0.25
N PRO A 11 -12.16 28.60 0.14
CA PRO A 11 -13.47 28.36 0.73
C PRO A 11 -14.13 27.14 0.08
N ILE A 12 -14.79 26.31 0.89
CA ILE A 12 -15.48 25.09 0.46
C ILE A 12 -16.91 25.09 0.96
N SER A 13 -17.81 24.41 0.25
CA SER A 13 -19.19 24.16 0.69
C SER A 13 -19.23 23.07 1.77
N ASP A 14 -20.33 22.98 2.52
CA ASP A 14 -20.53 21.94 3.54
C ASP A 14 -20.64 20.54 2.92
N GLU A 15 -21.14 20.45 1.68
CA GLU A 15 -21.20 19.23 0.90
C GLU A 15 -19.78 18.73 0.54
N ASP A 16 -18.92 19.63 0.07
CA ASP A 16 -17.55 19.28 -0.31
C ASP A 16 -16.66 18.97 0.89
N ALA A 17 -16.93 19.60 2.04
CA ALA A 17 -16.20 19.36 3.29
C ALA A 17 -16.32 17.92 3.80
N LYS A 18 -17.34 17.16 3.35
CA LYS A 18 -17.52 15.74 3.68
C LYS A 18 -16.49 14.84 3.03
N PHE A 19 -15.81 15.31 1.98
CA PHE A 19 -14.89 14.50 1.19
C PHE A 19 -13.47 15.04 1.26
N LYS A 20 -12.50 14.14 1.08
CA LYS A 20 -11.10 14.51 0.89
C LYS A 20 -10.46 13.59 -0.13
N LEU A 21 -9.76 14.19 -1.10
CA LEU A 21 -8.95 13.45 -2.04
C LEU A 21 -7.66 12.99 -1.35
N CYS A 22 -7.47 11.67 -1.29
CA CYS A 22 -6.28 11.06 -0.72
C CYS A 22 -5.53 10.32 -1.83
N LYS A 23 -4.26 10.66 -2.04
CA LYS A 23 -3.39 9.93 -2.97
C LYS A 23 -2.91 8.64 -2.31
N VAL A 24 -3.03 7.51 -3.00
CA VAL A 24 -2.50 6.22 -2.56
C VAL A 24 -0.98 6.22 -2.66
N ARG A 25 -0.31 5.78 -1.60
CA ARG A 25 1.15 5.59 -1.53
C ARG A 25 1.53 4.14 -1.82
N SER A 26 0.83 3.18 -1.23
CA SER A 26 1.12 1.75 -1.36
C SER A 26 -0.13 0.91 -1.11
N VAL A 27 -0.18 -0.29 -1.71
CA VAL A 27 -1.20 -1.31 -1.47
C VAL A 27 -0.47 -2.58 -1.05
N GLN A 28 -0.88 -3.18 0.06
CA GLN A 28 -0.21 -4.32 0.68
C GLN A 28 -1.23 -5.26 1.33
N PHE A 29 -0.81 -6.47 1.65
CA PHE A 29 -1.57 -7.42 2.44
C PHE A 29 -0.96 -7.52 3.84
N GLY A 30 -1.81 -7.38 4.85
CA GLY A 30 -1.42 -7.51 6.25
C GLY A 30 -1.47 -8.94 6.74
N GLN A 31 -1.31 -9.10 8.05
CA GLN A 31 -1.55 -10.37 8.71
C GLN A 31 -2.92 -10.91 8.34
N LYS A 32 -3.01 -12.24 8.12
CA LYS A 32 -4.23 -12.93 7.70
C LYS A 32 -4.75 -12.52 6.31
N GLY A 33 -3.87 -12.02 5.43
CA GLY A 33 -4.21 -11.70 4.04
C GLY A 33 -5.20 -10.55 3.89
N ILE A 34 -5.22 -9.62 4.86
CA ILE A 34 -6.13 -8.47 4.83
C ILE A 34 -5.55 -7.40 3.90
N PRO A 35 -6.22 -7.07 2.78
CA PRO A 35 -5.74 -6.00 1.91
C PRO A 35 -5.91 -4.63 2.60
N TYR A 36 -4.86 -3.81 2.55
CA TYR A 36 -4.91 -2.41 2.98
C TYR A 36 -4.09 -1.53 2.04
N LEU A 37 -4.43 -0.24 2.01
CA LEU A 37 -3.64 0.78 1.34
C LEU A 37 -3.25 1.90 2.30
N ASN A 38 -2.09 2.48 2.07
CA ASN A 38 -1.63 3.66 2.79
C ASN A 38 -1.76 4.87 1.88
N THR A 39 -2.11 6.01 2.45
CA THR A 39 -2.21 7.28 1.73
C THR A 39 -1.13 8.25 2.18
N TYR A 40 -0.85 9.28 1.38
CA TYR A 40 0.14 10.31 1.72
C TYR A 40 -0.25 11.17 2.93
N ASP A 41 -1.55 11.27 3.25
CA ASP A 41 -2.05 11.90 4.47
C ASP A 41 -1.98 11.00 5.71
N GLY A 42 -1.27 9.87 5.62
CA GLY A 42 -0.96 8.99 6.76
C GLY A 42 -2.08 8.04 7.17
N ARG A 43 -3.16 7.93 6.37
CA ARG A 43 -4.26 7.00 6.66
C ARG A 43 -3.94 5.60 6.15
N THR A 44 -4.48 4.59 6.82
CA THR A 44 -4.47 3.19 6.39
C THR A 44 -5.90 2.73 6.16
N ILE A 45 -6.27 2.47 4.92
CA ILE A 45 -7.62 2.07 4.52
C ILE A 45 -7.63 0.56 4.24
N ARG A 46 -8.42 -0.19 5.01
CA ARG A 46 -8.58 -1.65 4.86
C ARG A 46 -9.69 -1.97 3.87
N TYR A 47 -9.55 -3.09 3.16
CA TYR A 47 -10.48 -3.56 2.13
C TYR A 47 -10.79 -2.49 1.05
N PRO A 48 -9.77 -1.94 0.37
CA PRO A 48 -10.02 -1.05 -0.75
C PRO A 48 -10.74 -1.80 -1.87
N ARG A 49 -11.65 -1.11 -2.55
CA ARG A 49 -12.55 -1.65 -3.59
C ARG A 49 -11.82 -2.28 -4.81
N SER A 50 -10.50 -2.14 -4.91
CA SER A 50 -9.65 -2.67 -6.00
C SER A 50 -8.81 -3.91 -5.64
N ALA A 51 -9.05 -4.58 -4.52
CA ALA A 51 -8.21 -5.70 -4.06
C ALA A 51 -8.37 -7.05 -4.81
N HIS A 52 -8.65 -7.02 -6.12
CA HIS A 52 -8.78 -8.24 -6.95
C HIS A 52 -7.59 -8.53 -7.88
N GLN A 53 -6.51 -7.75 -7.88
CA GLN A 53 -5.37 -8.05 -8.77
C GLN A 53 -4.04 -8.17 -8.02
N GLY A 54 -3.63 -9.43 -7.82
CA GLY A 54 -2.48 -9.90 -8.58
C GLY A 54 -1.10 -9.86 -7.93
N GLN A 55 -0.98 -9.76 -6.61
CA GLN A 55 0.28 -10.10 -5.94
C GLN A 55 0.13 -11.42 -5.18
N ARG A 56 0.36 -12.51 -5.92
CA ARG A 56 0.58 -13.84 -5.33
C ARG A 56 1.75 -13.71 -4.36
N HIS A 57 1.48 -13.92 -3.08
CA HIS A 57 2.51 -14.10 -2.08
C HIS A 57 3.40 -15.27 -2.53
N HIS A 58 4.65 -14.99 -2.89
CA HIS A 58 5.71 -16.02 -2.81
C HIS A 58 5.99 -16.21 -1.32
N GLN A 59 5.18 -17.03 -0.67
CA GLN A 59 5.57 -17.70 0.57
C GLN A 59 5.40 -19.17 0.29
N ASP A 60 6.52 -19.84 0.03
CA ASP A 60 6.74 -21.27 0.30
C ASP A 60 8.21 -21.58 0.02
N ARG A 61 9.01 -21.64 1.09
CA ARG A 61 9.76 -22.85 1.48
C ARG A 61 10.59 -22.54 2.73
N SER A 62 10.02 -22.99 3.84
CA SER A 62 10.70 -23.39 5.07
C SER A 62 11.84 -24.38 4.82
N GLY A 63 12.87 -24.32 5.65
CA GLY A 63 13.60 -25.49 6.12
C GLY A 63 14.93 -25.78 5.43
N ASP A 64 16.01 -25.49 6.15
CA ASP A 64 17.24 -26.28 6.28
C ASP A 64 17.98 -26.71 5.01
N GLN A 65 19.06 -25.98 4.71
CA GLN A 65 20.15 -26.47 3.88
C GLN A 65 21.43 -26.51 4.75
N GLN A 66 21.55 -27.60 5.50
CA GLN A 66 22.83 -28.11 5.98
C GLN A 66 23.06 -29.44 5.27
N ASP A 67 23.99 -29.48 4.32
CA ASP A 67 24.98 -30.55 4.34
C ASP A 67 26.22 -30.13 3.55
N HIS A 68 27.37 -30.24 4.21
CA HIS A 68 28.69 -30.10 3.63
C HIS A 68 29.11 -31.47 3.09
N GLY A 69 29.40 -31.60 1.79
CA GLY A 69 29.83 -32.88 1.19
C GLY A 69 30.70 -32.70 -0.05
N LEU A 70 31.84 -33.37 -0.04
CA LEU A 70 33.02 -33.27 -0.93
C LEU A 70 32.79 -33.50 -2.44
N LEU A 71 33.76 -32.98 -3.21
CA LEU A 71 34.17 -33.39 -4.57
C LEU A 71 34.19 -34.93 -4.78
N GLN A 72 33.99 -35.32 -6.04
CA GLN A 72 34.90 -36.15 -6.88
C GLN A 72 34.12 -37.19 -7.72
N VAL A 73 33.94 -36.94 -9.03
CA VAL A 73 34.75 -37.40 -10.19
C VAL A 73 34.22 -36.75 -11.46
#